data_AF-A0A2G9S012-F1
#
_entry.id   AF-A0A2G9S012-F1
#
_cell.length_a   1.000
_cell.length_b   1.000
_cell.length_c   1.000
_cell.angle_alpha   90.00
_cell.angle_beta   90.00
_cell.angle_gamma   90.00
#
_symmetry.space_group_name_H-M   'P 1'
#
loop_
_entity.id
_entity.type
_entity.pdbx_description
1 polymer ?
#
loop_
_entity_poly.entity_id
_entity_poly.type
_entity_poly.pdbx_seq_one_letter_code
_entity_poly.pdbx_strand_id
1 'polypeptide(L)'
;RWYRSRLQRRKFLCTREKLVCVQHLVRSWLHRRNEAAVRIQRGVRVFLQRKQQAKVSCGIVKFQALWRGYQWRKANETKKMRTLRQRLRKLSEEYKAEDKLCNRTSVALNYLLSYKHFSYILAALKHLEAATRLSSICCERMAQSGAVRTIFTLIRSCNRSIPCMEVITLSIQILLNLTK
;
A
#
# COMPACT_ATOMS: atom_id res chain seq x y z
N ARG A 1 69.94 -51.99 18.48
CA ARG A 1 69.25 -51.54 17.23
C ARG A 1 67.79 -52.03 17.16
N TRP A 2 67.50 -53.32 17.38
CA TRP A 2 66.14 -53.92 17.36
C TRP A 2 65.09 -53.25 18.27
N TYR A 3 65.43 -52.93 19.52
CA TYR A 3 64.50 -52.32 20.47
C TYR A 3 63.92 -50.97 19.98
N ARG A 4 64.77 -50.11 19.39
CA ARG A 4 64.35 -48.80 18.85
C ARG A 4 63.39 -48.97 17.67
N SER A 5 63.66 -49.91 16.77
CA SER A 5 62.79 -50.21 15.63
C SER A 5 61.41 -50.74 16.06
N ARG A 6 61.37 -51.59 17.10
CA ARG A 6 60.10 -52.09 17.67
C ARG A 6 59.28 -50.97 18.32
N LEU A 7 59.94 -50.06 19.05
CA LEU A 7 59.27 -48.90 19.65
C LEU A 7 58.72 -47.94 18.58
N GLN A 8 59.48 -47.67 17.52
CA GLN A 8 59.03 -46.86 16.38
C GLN A 8 57.82 -47.50 15.68
N ARG A 9 57.85 -48.82 15.42
CA ARG A 9 56.71 -49.54 14.83
C ARG A 9 55.47 -49.44 15.69
N ARG A 10 55.58 -49.61 17.02
CA ARG A 10 54.43 -49.48 17.94
C ARG A 10 53.84 -48.07 17.93
N LYS A 11 54.69 -47.03 17.96
CA LYS A 11 54.25 -45.64 17.85
C LYS A 11 53.55 -45.38 16.52
N PHE A 12 54.11 -45.83 15.41
CA PHE A 12 53.51 -45.70 14.08
C PHE A 12 52.13 -46.37 14.00
N LEU A 13 51.99 -47.61 14.50
CA LEU A 13 50.72 -48.32 14.51
C LEU A 13 49.66 -47.57 15.33
N CYS A 14 50.02 -47.09 16.51
CA CYS A 14 49.13 -46.30 17.36
C CYS A 14 48.68 -45.00 16.66
N THR A 15 49.62 -44.27 16.03
CA THR A 15 49.27 -43.06 15.27
C THR A 15 48.38 -43.38 14.07
N ARG A 16 48.65 -44.49 13.35
CA ARG A 16 47.86 -44.94 12.21
C ARG A 16 46.43 -45.28 12.62
N GLU A 17 46.24 -46.00 13.72
CA GLU A 17 44.92 -46.33 14.26
C GLU A 17 44.11 -45.08 14.61
N LYS A 18 44.74 -44.10 15.29
CA LYS A 18 44.12 -42.81 15.60
C LYS A 18 43.72 -42.05 14.33
N LEU A 19 44.58 -42.02 13.32
CA LEU A 19 44.32 -41.35 12.05
C LEU A 19 43.16 -41.99 11.30
N VAL A 20 43.10 -43.32 11.26
CA VAL A 20 41.98 -44.07 10.66
C VAL A 20 40.67 -43.79 11.40
N CYS A 21 40.69 -43.71 12.73
CA CYS A 21 39.52 -43.33 13.52
C CYS A 21 39.00 -41.93 13.14
N VAL A 22 39.89 -40.93 13.07
CA VAL A 22 39.54 -39.56 12.67
C VAL A 22 38.99 -39.53 11.23
N GLN A 23 39.63 -40.25 10.30
CA GLN A 23 39.14 -40.35 8.91
C GLN A 23 37.72 -40.91 8.84
N HIS A 24 37.40 -41.96 9.60
CA HIS A 24 36.05 -42.52 9.64
C HIS A 24 35.03 -41.53 10.22
N LEU A 25 35.38 -40.83 11.30
CA LEU A 25 34.51 -39.81 11.91
C LEU A 25 34.21 -38.67 10.93
N VAL A 26 35.23 -38.15 10.24
CA VAL A 26 35.09 -37.09 9.24
C VAL A 26 34.23 -37.55 8.07
N ARG A 27 34.46 -38.76 7.54
CA ARG A 27 33.64 -39.32 6.45
C ARG A 27 32.17 -39.47 6.86
N SER A 28 31.91 -39.99 8.06
CA SER A 28 30.55 -40.11 8.59
C SER A 28 29.87 -38.74 8.80
N TRP A 29 30.62 -37.76 9.31
CA TRP A 29 30.13 -36.39 9.47
C TRP A 29 29.78 -35.74 8.12
N LEU A 30 30.66 -35.85 7.12
CA LEU A 30 30.40 -35.35 5.76
C LEU A 30 29.19 -36.03 5.13
N HIS A 31 29.08 -37.36 5.26
CA HIS A 31 27.95 -38.11 4.72
C HIS A 31 26.62 -37.63 5.33
N ARG A 32 26.55 -37.44 6.66
CA ARG A 32 25.35 -36.90 7.32
C ARG A 32 25.00 -35.48 6.87
N ARG A 33 25.99 -34.61 6.68
CA ARG A 33 25.78 -33.26 6.12
C ARG A 33 25.23 -33.30 4.70
N ASN A 34 25.78 -34.17 3.85
CA ASN A 34 25.34 -34.32 2.48
C ASN A 34 23.91 -34.86 2.41
N GLU A 35 23.58 -35.88 3.21
CA GLU A 35 22.22 -36.41 3.33
C GLU A 35 21.20 -35.34 3.76
N ALA A 36 21.55 -34.55 4.78
CA ALA A 36 20.72 -33.44 5.22
C ALA A 36 20.54 -32.39 4.10
N ALA A 37 21.64 -32.02 3.42
CA ALA A 37 21.59 -31.08 2.31
C ALA A 37 20.70 -31.58 1.16
N VAL A 38 20.80 -32.85 0.79
CA VAL A 38 19.97 -33.48 -0.26
C VAL A 38 18.48 -33.44 0.12
N ARG A 39 18.13 -33.74 1.38
CA ARG A 39 16.75 -33.68 1.86
C ARG A 39 16.18 -32.26 1.79
N ILE A 40 16.97 -31.27 2.24
CA ILE A 40 16.58 -29.85 2.19
C ILE A 40 16.42 -29.40 0.74
N GLN A 41 17.41 -29.67 -0.12
CA GLN A 41 17.37 -29.29 -1.54
C GLN A 41 16.17 -29.91 -2.25
N ARG A 42 15.87 -31.18 -1.99
CA ARG A 42 14.68 -31.85 -2.53
C ARG A 42 13.40 -31.15 -2.08
N GLY A 43 13.27 -30.85 -0.78
CA GLY A 43 12.11 -30.14 -0.23
C GLY A 43 11.92 -28.76 -0.87
N VAL A 44 13.00 -27.98 -0.99
CA VAL A 44 12.98 -26.66 -1.62
C VAL A 44 12.57 -26.73 -3.09
N ARG A 45 13.12 -27.68 -3.87
CA ARG A 45 12.75 -27.86 -5.29
C ARG A 45 11.26 -28.12 -5.46
N VAL A 46 10.70 -29.04 -4.66
CA VAL A 46 9.26 -29.36 -4.70
C VAL A 46 8.43 -28.16 -4.28
N PHE A 47 8.82 -27.45 -3.22
CA PHE A 47 8.12 -26.25 -2.76
C PHE A 47 8.08 -25.16 -3.84
N LEU A 48 9.23 -24.86 -4.46
CA LEU A 48 9.32 -23.86 -5.51
C LEU A 48 8.47 -24.24 -6.73
N GLN A 49 8.50 -25.51 -7.14
CA GLN A 49 7.66 -26.01 -8.22
C GLN A 49 6.17 -25.82 -7.92
N ARG A 50 5.71 -26.23 -6.72
CA ARG A 50 4.31 -26.06 -6.30
C ARG A 50 3.90 -24.59 -6.24
N LYS A 51 4.77 -23.72 -5.70
CA LYS A 51 4.52 -22.27 -5.64
C LYS A 51 4.37 -21.68 -7.04
N GLN A 52 5.23 -22.07 -7.98
CA GLN A 52 5.15 -21.60 -9.35
C GLN A 52 3.88 -22.09 -10.04
N GLN A 53 3.52 -23.38 -9.89
CA GLN A 53 2.27 -23.93 -10.41
C GLN A 53 1.06 -23.20 -9.85
N ALA A 54 1.00 -22.98 -8.53
CA ALA A 54 -0.10 -22.23 -7.90
C ALA A 54 -0.22 -20.80 -8.43
N LYS A 55 0.91 -20.10 -8.63
CA LYS A 55 0.93 -18.75 -9.23
C LYS A 55 0.37 -18.75 -10.66
N VAL A 56 0.80 -19.70 -11.48
CA VAL A 56 0.32 -19.85 -12.86
C VAL A 56 -1.17 -20.17 -12.88
N SER A 57 -1.62 -21.17 -12.11
CA SER A 57 -3.04 -21.55 -12.02
C SER A 57 -3.91 -20.40 -11.54
N CYS A 58 -3.48 -19.66 -10.52
CA CYS A 58 -4.18 -18.45 -10.06
C CYS A 58 -4.28 -17.39 -11.17
N GLY A 59 -3.20 -17.18 -11.92
CA GLY A 59 -3.18 -16.29 -13.08
C GLY A 59 -4.17 -16.70 -14.15
N ILE A 60 -4.20 -17.99 -14.52
CA ILE A 60 -5.12 -18.55 -15.51
C ILE A 60 -6.57 -18.36 -15.06
N VAL A 61 -6.91 -18.70 -13.82
CA VAL A 61 -8.28 -18.55 -13.29
C VAL A 61 -8.72 -17.08 -13.32
N LYS A 62 -7.84 -16.16 -12.90
CA LYS A 62 -8.12 -14.71 -12.97
C LYS A 62 -8.35 -14.25 -14.40
N PHE A 63 -7.49 -14.67 -15.33
CA PHE A 63 -7.64 -14.32 -16.74
C PHE A 63 -8.96 -14.85 -17.30
N GLN A 64 -9.29 -16.12 -17.04
CA GLN A 64 -10.54 -16.71 -17.50
C GLN A 64 -11.77 -15.99 -16.89
N ALA A 65 -11.74 -15.64 -15.60
CA ALA A 65 -12.82 -14.89 -14.95
C ALA A 65 -13.00 -13.50 -15.57
N LEU A 66 -11.89 -12.78 -15.80
CA LEU A 66 -11.89 -11.47 -16.48
C LEU A 66 -12.45 -11.58 -17.90
N TRP A 67 -12.02 -12.60 -18.64
CA TRP A 67 -12.48 -12.84 -20.01
C TRP A 67 -13.96 -13.17 -20.08
N ARG A 68 -14.45 -14.11 -19.27
CA ARG A 68 -15.88 -14.45 -19.18
C ARG A 68 -16.71 -13.22 -18.83
N GLY A 69 -16.27 -12.43 -17.85
CA GLY A 69 -16.93 -11.18 -17.50
C GLY A 69 -16.91 -10.14 -18.63
N TYR A 70 -15.80 -10.02 -19.36
CA TYR A 70 -15.70 -9.12 -20.51
C TYR A 70 -16.61 -9.55 -21.65
N GLN A 71 -16.59 -10.84 -22.02
CA GLN A 71 -17.45 -11.37 -23.08
C GLN A 71 -18.92 -11.12 -22.78
N TRP A 72 -19.38 -11.40 -21.55
CA TRP A 72 -20.75 -11.12 -21.15
C TRP A 72 -21.08 -9.62 -21.23
N ARG A 73 -20.22 -8.74 -20.69
CA ARG A 73 -20.44 -7.27 -20.77
C ARG A 73 -20.47 -6.74 -22.20
N LYS A 74 -19.72 -7.36 -23.10
CA LYS A 74 -19.71 -7.00 -24.53
C LYS A 74 -20.98 -7.48 -25.23
N ALA A 75 -21.43 -8.71 -24.96
CA ALA A 75 -22.66 -9.25 -25.53
C ALA A 75 -23.91 -8.53 -25.01
N ASN A 76 -23.95 -8.18 -23.72
CA ASN A 76 -25.06 -7.50 -23.06
C ASN A 76 -24.91 -5.96 -23.04
N GLU A 77 -24.13 -5.38 -23.94
CA GLU A 77 -23.91 -3.95 -23.97
C GLU A 77 -25.16 -3.19 -24.43
N THR A 78 -25.79 -2.46 -23.51
CA THR A 78 -26.92 -1.59 -23.85
C THR A 78 -26.46 -0.20 -24.30
N LYS A 79 -27.25 0.46 -25.16
CA LYS A 79 -26.98 1.84 -25.62
C LYS A 79 -26.80 2.81 -24.44
N LYS A 80 -27.61 2.67 -23.38
CA LYS A 80 -27.51 3.46 -22.14
C LYS A 80 -26.16 3.27 -21.43
N MET A 81 -25.66 2.04 -21.36
CA MET A 81 -24.35 1.74 -20.75
C MET A 81 -23.20 2.27 -21.58
N ARG A 82 -23.30 2.20 -22.90
CA ARG A 82 -22.28 2.75 -23.81
C ARG A 82 -22.19 4.27 -23.71
N THR A 83 -23.33 4.97 -23.69
CA THR A 83 -23.36 6.43 -23.54
C THR A 83 -22.85 6.86 -22.17
N LEU A 84 -23.22 6.15 -21.10
CA LEU A 84 -22.68 6.40 -19.76
C LEU A 84 -21.14 6.26 -19.72
N ARG A 85 -20.59 5.19 -20.31
CA ARG A 85 -19.14 4.99 -20.38
C ARG A 85 -18.43 6.08 -21.18
N GLN A 86 -19.00 6.52 -22.30
CA GLN A 86 -18.45 7.64 -23.08
C GLN A 86 -18.43 8.94 -22.28
N ARG A 87 -19.52 9.24 -21.54
CA ARG A 87 -19.58 10.41 -20.65
C ARG A 87 -18.52 10.33 -19.55
N LEU A 88 -18.37 9.18 -18.90
CA LEU A 88 -17.35 8.99 -17.86
C LEU A 88 -15.93 9.13 -18.41
N ARG A 89 -15.65 8.62 -19.62
CA ARG A 89 -14.35 8.82 -20.29
C ARG A 89 -14.08 10.28 -20.57
N LYS A 90 -15.04 10.98 -21.18
CA LYS A 90 -14.93 12.41 -21.46
C LYS A 90 -14.68 13.21 -20.18
N LEU A 91 -15.44 12.94 -19.12
CA LEU A 91 -15.22 13.56 -17.80
C LEU A 91 -13.84 13.25 -17.24
N SER A 92 -13.33 12.03 -17.41
CA SER A 92 -12.00 11.63 -16.93
C SER A 92 -10.86 12.24 -17.75
N GLU A 93 -11.07 12.52 -19.04
CA GLU A 93 -10.10 13.20 -19.92
C GLU A 93 -10.08 14.72 -19.65
N GLU A 94 -11.25 15.31 -19.36
CA GLU A 94 -11.37 16.72 -18.97
C GLU A 94 -10.85 16.99 -17.55
N TYR A 95 -10.73 15.94 -16.72
CA TYR A 95 -10.34 16.05 -15.33
C TYR A 95 -8.89 16.50 -15.14
N LYS A 96 -8.69 17.62 -14.47
CA LYS A 96 -7.34 18.11 -14.12
C LYS A 96 -6.91 17.53 -12.78
N ALA A 97 -5.59 17.53 -12.53
CA ALA A 97 -5.06 17.15 -11.23
C ALA A 97 -5.65 18.01 -10.10
N GLU A 98 -5.96 19.28 -10.37
CA GLU A 98 -6.58 20.22 -9.44
C GLU A 98 -7.99 19.81 -9.01
N ASP A 99 -8.72 19.07 -9.85
CA ASP A 99 -10.09 18.63 -9.54
C ASP A 99 -10.14 17.48 -8.51
N LYS A 100 -8.99 16.90 -8.17
CA LYS A 100 -8.85 15.91 -7.09
C LYS A 100 -9.30 16.54 -5.78
N LEU A 101 -10.15 15.83 -5.04
CA LEU A 101 -10.70 16.30 -3.78
C LEU A 101 -9.61 16.89 -2.87
N CYS A 102 -8.50 16.16 -2.67
CA CYS A 102 -7.34 16.61 -1.90
C CYS A 102 -6.73 17.93 -2.41
N ASN A 103 -6.62 18.11 -3.72
CA ASN A 103 -6.03 19.30 -4.32
C ASN A 103 -7.00 20.48 -4.24
N ARG A 104 -8.29 20.25 -4.50
CA ARG A 104 -9.36 21.24 -4.28
C ARG A 104 -9.41 21.70 -2.83
N THR A 105 -9.29 20.79 -1.87
CA THR A 105 -9.22 21.13 -0.43
C THR A 105 -8.00 21.99 -0.14
N SER A 106 -6.82 21.63 -0.69
CA SER A 106 -5.59 22.40 -0.47
C SER A 106 -5.70 23.82 -1.04
N VAL A 107 -6.26 23.96 -2.25
CA VAL A 107 -6.54 25.25 -2.87
C VAL A 107 -7.55 26.06 -2.06
N ALA A 108 -8.63 25.44 -1.58
CA ALA A 108 -9.63 26.10 -0.75
C ALA A 108 -9.07 26.54 0.61
N LEU A 109 -8.21 25.74 1.23
CA LEU A 109 -7.48 26.14 2.45
C LEU A 109 -6.58 27.35 2.18
N ASN A 110 -5.82 27.34 1.09
CA ASN A 110 -4.99 28.48 0.71
C ASN A 110 -5.83 29.74 0.47
N TYR A 111 -6.98 29.63 -0.19
CA TYR A 111 -7.90 30.74 -0.38
C TYR A 111 -8.44 31.28 0.94
N LEU A 112 -8.88 30.39 1.84
CA LEU A 112 -9.39 30.76 3.16
C LEU A 112 -8.34 31.47 4.03
N LEU A 113 -7.09 31.03 3.97
CA LEU A 113 -6.00 31.56 4.79
C LEU A 113 -5.37 32.84 4.22
N SER A 114 -5.34 33.00 2.89
CA SER A 114 -4.56 34.07 2.24
C SER A 114 -5.40 35.26 1.77
N TYR A 115 -6.68 35.06 1.45
CA TYR A 115 -7.48 36.08 0.76
C TYR A 115 -8.49 36.75 1.68
N LYS A 116 -8.65 38.07 1.50
CA LYS A 116 -9.57 38.91 2.29
C LYS A 116 -10.91 39.18 1.59
N HIS A 117 -11.02 38.82 0.32
CA HIS A 117 -12.22 39.09 -0.47
C HIS A 117 -13.32 38.08 -0.15
N PHE A 118 -14.48 38.61 0.22
CA PHE A 118 -15.61 37.84 0.73
C PHE A 118 -16.11 36.75 -0.23
N SER A 119 -16.15 37.03 -1.53
CA SER A 119 -16.59 36.08 -2.56
C SER A 119 -15.72 34.81 -2.63
N TYR A 120 -14.40 34.98 -2.53
CA TYR A 120 -13.45 33.86 -2.54
C TYR A 120 -13.51 33.05 -1.24
N ILE A 121 -13.72 33.72 -0.10
CA ILE A 121 -13.91 33.05 1.19
C ILE A 121 -15.16 32.17 1.16
N LEU A 122 -16.28 32.70 0.66
CA LEU A 122 -17.52 31.94 0.55
C LEU A 122 -17.36 30.73 -0.39
N ALA A 123 -16.71 30.89 -1.53
CA ALA A 123 -16.42 29.78 -2.45
C ALA A 123 -15.51 28.72 -1.81
N ALA A 124 -14.47 29.14 -1.08
CA ALA A 124 -13.58 28.25 -0.36
C ALA A 124 -14.33 27.45 0.71
N LEU A 125 -15.18 28.09 1.52
CA LEU A 125 -15.98 27.42 2.53
C LEU A 125 -16.95 26.40 1.93
N LYS A 126 -17.57 26.67 0.78
CA LYS A 126 -18.41 25.68 0.08
C LYS A 126 -17.61 24.43 -0.31
N HIS A 127 -16.37 24.60 -0.78
CA HIS A 127 -15.50 23.47 -1.10
C HIS A 127 -15.02 22.72 0.14
N LEU A 128 -14.71 23.42 1.23
CA LEU A 128 -14.27 22.81 2.48
C LEU A 128 -15.39 22.07 3.19
N GLU A 129 -16.62 22.59 3.19
CA GLU A 129 -17.80 21.87 3.71
C GLU A 129 -17.97 20.53 2.99
N ALA A 130 -17.99 20.55 1.65
CA ALA A 130 -18.15 19.33 0.87
C ALA A 130 -17.00 18.36 1.11
N ALA A 131 -15.75 18.84 1.18
CA ALA A 131 -14.59 18.00 1.38
C ALA A 131 -14.55 17.35 2.77
N THR A 132 -14.83 18.11 3.83
CA THR A 132 -14.88 17.61 5.21
C THR A 132 -16.10 16.71 5.44
N ARG A 133 -17.18 16.88 4.69
CA ARG A 133 -18.32 15.95 4.72
C ARG A 133 -17.99 14.59 4.12
N LEU A 134 -17.17 14.56 3.07
CA LEU A 134 -16.88 13.37 2.26
C LEU A 134 -15.63 12.58 2.69
N SER A 135 -14.68 13.17 3.44
CA SER A 135 -13.38 12.54 3.72
C SER A 135 -12.77 12.94 5.06
N SER A 136 -12.47 11.94 5.92
CA SER A 136 -11.77 12.13 7.20
C SER A 136 -10.36 12.68 7.03
N ILE A 137 -9.64 12.26 5.99
CA ILE A 137 -8.29 12.78 5.68
C ILE A 137 -8.35 14.30 5.39
N CYS A 138 -9.43 14.76 4.76
CA CYS A 138 -9.62 16.20 4.54
C CYS A 138 -9.91 16.94 5.86
N CYS A 139 -10.63 16.31 6.79
CA CYS A 139 -10.82 16.83 8.15
C CYS A 139 -9.49 16.98 8.90
N GLU A 140 -8.65 15.95 8.90
CA GLU A 140 -7.33 15.98 9.55
C GLU A 140 -6.45 17.09 8.97
N ARG A 141 -6.34 17.17 7.65
CA ARG A 141 -5.57 18.22 6.96
C ARG A 141 -6.08 19.61 7.32
N MET A 142 -7.39 19.78 7.35
CA MET A 142 -8.00 21.05 7.73
C MET A 142 -7.70 21.42 9.18
N ALA A 143 -7.79 20.48 10.12
CA ALA A 143 -7.45 20.71 11.52
C ALA A 143 -5.98 21.13 11.70
N GLN A 144 -5.07 20.53 10.94
CA GLN A 144 -3.63 20.82 10.99
C GLN A 144 -3.24 22.13 10.27
N SER A 145 -4.05 22.59 9.31
CA SER A 145 -3.75 23.78 8.49
C SER A 145 -3.94 25.13 9.20
N GLY A 146 -4.39 25.16 10.45
CA GLY A 146 -4.73 26.39 11.17
C GLY A 146 -6.05 27.06 10.72
N ALA A 147 -6.73 26.50 9.72
CA ALA A 147 -7.99 27.02 9.18
C ALA A 147 -9.14 27.10 10.21
N VAL A 148 -9.13 26.25 11.23
CA VAL A 148 -10.13 26.25 12.32
C VAL A 148 -10.16 27.59 13.03
N ARG A 149 -8.99 28.17 13.35
CA ARG A 149 -8.89 29.49 13.99
C ARG A 149 -9.46 30.58 13.09
N THR A 150 -9.11 30.55 11.81
CA THR A 150 -9.62 31.50 10.80
C THR A 150 -11.14 31.43 10.69
N ILE A 151 -11.73 30.23 10.76
CA ILE A 151 -13.18 30.04 10.76
C ILE A 151 -13.83 30.69 11.98
N PHE A 152 -13.29 30.50 13.19
CA PHE A 152 -13.81 31.18 14.38
C PHE A 152 -13.72 32.71 14.27
N THR A 153 -12.64 33.24 13.69
CA THR A 153 -12.51 34.68 13.41
C THR A 153 -13.56 35.15 12.40
N LEU A 154 -13.79 34.38 11.33
CA LEU A 154 -14.80 34.70 10.32
C LEU A 154 -16.20 34.76 10.93
N ILE A 155 -16.61 33.74 11.70
CA ILE A 155 -17.90 33.71 12.40
C ILE A 155 -18.10 34.96 13.25
N ARG A 156 -17.08 35.38 14.00
CA ARG A 156 -17.13 36.58 14.87
C ARG A 156 -17.20 37.90 14.10
N SER A 157 -16.69 37.92 12.88
CA SER A 157 -16.65 39.12 12.01
C SER A 157 -17.89 39.26 11.12
N CYS A 158 -18.70 38.21 10.99
CA CYS A 158 -19.89 38.19 10.15
C CYS A 158 -21.03 39.01 10.76
N ASN A 159 -21.84 39.63 9.90
CA ASN A 159 -23.03 40.39 10.25
C ASN A 159 -24.33 39.67 9.79
N ARG A 160 -25.49 40.31 9.89
CA ARG A 160 -26.80 39.71 9.53
C ARG A 160 -27.13 39.75 8.03
N SER A 161 -26.19 40.12 7.16
CA SER A 161 -26.41 40.04 5.72
C SER A 161 -26.55 38.58 5.28
N ILE A 162 -27.38 38.34 4.26
CA ILE A 162 -27.59 37.01 3.66
C ILE A 162 -26.26 36.27 3.38
N PRO A 163 -25.25 36.87 2.72
CA PRO A 163 -23.99 36.18 2.45
C PRO A 163 -23.17 35.89 3.72
N CYS A 164 -23.24 36.72 4.76
CA CYS A 164 -22.61 36.44 6.05
C CYS A 164 -23.28 35.28 6.79
N MET A 165 -24.61 35.18 6.75
CA MET A 165 -25.34 34.07 7.35
C MET A 165 -25.02 32.72 6.66
N GLU A 166 -24.79 32.74 5.34
CA GLU A 166 -24.34 31.56 4.61
C GLU A 166 -22.92 31.12 5.03
N VAL A 167 -22.00 32.09 5.20
CA VAL A 167 -20.64 31.82 5.73
C VAL A 167 -20.70 31.19 7.13
N ILE A 168 -21.53 31.72 8.02
CA ILE A 168 -21.71 31.17 9.38
C ILE A 168 -22.22 29.73 9.30
N THR A 169 -23.25 29.47 8.49
CA THR A 169 -23.83 28.13 8.33
C THR A 169 -22.79 27.12 7.85
N LEU A 170 -22.08 27.43 6.75
CA LEU A 170 -21.04 26.56 6.20
C LEU A 170 -19.91 26.33 7.21
N SER A 171 -19.50 27.37 7.93
CA SER A 171 -18.47 27.31 8.95
C SER A 171 -18.83 26.36 10.08
N ILE A 172 -20.06 26.45 10.60
CA ILE A 172 -20.56 25.54 11.64
C ILE A 172 -20.62 24.11 11.11
N GLN A 173 -21.11 23.91 9.88
CA GLN A 173 -21.17 22.61 9.23
C GLN A 173 -19.80 21.95 9.15
N ILE A 174 -18.78 22.72 8.77
CA ILE A 174 -17.39 22.26 8.71
C ILE A 174 -16.90 21.87 10.10
N LEU A 175 -17.10 22.70 11.11
CA LEU A 175 -16.69 22.39 12.49
C LEU A 175 -17.36 21.11 13.00
N LEU A 176 -18.65 20.91 12.70
CA LEU A 176 -19.36 19.67 13.02
C LEU A 176 -18.81 18.45 12.25
N ASN A 177 -18.36 18.64 11.00
CA ASN A 177 -17.73 17.55 10.25
C ASN A 177 -16.37 17.14 10.86
N LEU A 178 -15.67 18.05 11.52
CA LEU A 178 -14.39 17.77 12.19
C LEU A 178 -14.54 16.98 13.50
N THR A 179 -15.75 16.93 14.08
CA THR A 179 -16.02 16.18 15.31
C THR A 179 -16.45 14.73 15.07
N LYS A 180 -16.46 14.27 13.82
CA LYS A 180 -16.72 12.87 13.45
C LYS A 180 -15.52 12.00 13.79
#